data_AF-A0A7Y4P977-F1
#
_entry.id   AF-A0A7Y4P977-F1
#
_cell.length_a   1.000
_cell.length_b   1.000
_cell.length_c   1.000
_cell.angle_alpha   90.00
_cell.angle_beta   90.00
_cell.angle_gamma   90.00
#
_symmetry.space_group_name_H-M   'P 1'
#
loop_
_entity.id
_entity.type
_entity.pdbx_description
1 polymer ?
#
loop_
_entity_poly.entity_id
_entity_poly.type
_entity_poly.pdbx_seq_one_letter_code
_entity_poly.pdbx_strand_id
1 'polypeptide(L)'
;MSTPNINRHRFDLWKEDVYQSVKMYNEWFLEAAPEAYRRSRSAVIDEVEHLFEATNYMNRLTPQDIIENPQIIGTLRMVTAPPIARDRLVGLADVPKSLVNTLEQGRPPARMSDVALRQSLTQIIAIIMELLDDTLFEWVETKTPPSHKQVELASVVVGDRRCGAVTDPIIRNAQEARQMAVMREWLTARGYREERFSSDVALRSRRSLPTTRRFEWTSRTN
;
A
#
# COMPACT_ATOMS: atom_id res chain seq x y z
N MET A 1 -9.96 37.41 24.41
CA MET A 1 -10.06 35.98 24.78
C MET A 1 -8.68 35.36 24.64
N SER A 2 -8.08 34.96 25.76
CA SER A 2 -6.77 34.31 25.78
C SER A 2 -6.89 32.96 25.08
N THR A 3 -6.15 32.73 24.01
CA THR A 3 -6.08 31.42 23.36
C THR A 3 -5.56 30.41 24.37
N PRO A 4 -6.29 29.32 24.67
CA PRO A 4 -5.78 28.32 25.60
C PRO A 4 -4.49 27.75 25.02
N ASN A 5 -3.40 27.87 25.79
CA ASN A 5 -2.15 27.22 25.49
C ASN A 5 -2.33 25.73 25.80
N ILE A 6 -2.95 24.99 24.86
CA ILE A 6 -3.24 23.57 25.05
C ILE A 6 -1.91 22.84 25.03
N ASN A 7 -1.46 22.47 26.23
CA ASN A 7 -0.38 21.55 26.57
C ASN A 7 0.97 21.70 25.85
N ARG A 8 1.24 22.77 25.08
CA ARG A 8 2.50 22.93 24.33
C ARG A 8 3.76 22.80 25.19
N HIS A 9 3.68 23.19 26.46
CA HIS A 9 4.77 23.13 27.43
C HIS A 9 4.48 22.21 28.62
N ARG A 10 3.37 21.47 28.59
CA ARG A 10 2.92 20.55 29.65
C ARG A 10 3.16 19.11 29.21
N PHE A 11 4.43 18.77 29.01
CA PHE A 11 4.85 17.42 28.59
C PHE A 11 4.41 16.34 29.59
N ASP A 12 4.20 16.71 30.86
CA ASP A 12 3.60 15.88 31.91
C ASP A 12 2.22 15.35 31.52
N LEU A 13 1.44 16.15 30.79
CA LEU A 13 0.07 15.81 30.38
C LEU A 13 -0.01 15.07 29.04
N TRP A 14 1.08 15.03 28.27
CA TRP A 14 1.09 14.38 26.95
C TRP A 14 0.88 12.87 27.05
N LYS A 15 1.29 12.24 28.16
CA LYS A 15 1.10 10.81 28.36
C LYS A 15 -0.39 10.44 28.33
N GLU A 16 -1.22 11.23 28.99
CA GLU A 16 -2.67 11.02 29.02
C GLU A 16 -3.29 11.33 27.65
N ASP A 17 -2.91 12.45 27.03
CA ASP A 17 -3.40 12.81 25.69
C ASP A 17 -3.04 11.73 24.64
N VAL A 18 -1.81 11.18 24.71
CA VAL A 18 -1.36 10.06 23.85
C VAL A 18 -2.16 8.80 24.14
N TYR A 19 -2.37 8.46 25.41
CA TYR A 19 -3.17 7.29 25.80
C TYR A 19 -4.60 7.38 25.24
N GLN A 20 -5.27 8.52 25.42
CA GLN A 20 -6.62 8.73 24.90
C GLN A 20 -6.67 8.68 23.37
N SER A 21 -5.66 9.22 22.68
CA SER A 21 -5.53 9.14 21.23
C SER A 21 -5.39 7.70 20.74
N VAL A 22 -4.53 6.91 21.39
CA VAL A 22 -4.35 5.48 21.08
C VAL A 22 -5.63 4.69 21.34
N LYS A 23 -6.31 4.95 22.46
CA LYS A 23 -7.59 4.32 22.79
C LYS A 23 -8.64 4.58 21.71
N MET A 24 -8.80 5.84 21.28
CA MET A 24 -9.74 6.23 20.23
C MET A 24 -9.42 5.55 18.88
N TYR A 25 -8.14 5.39 18.55
CA TYR A 25 -7.72 4.61 17.37
C TYR A 25 -8.08 3.13 17.50
N ASN A 26 -7.76 2.51 18.64
CA ASN A 26 -8.01 1.09 18.87
C ASN A 26 -9.50 0.75 18.82
N GLU A 27 -10.34 1.56 19.47
CA GLU A 27 -11.81 1.40 19.44
C GLU A 27 -12.34 1.45 18.01
N TRP A 28 -11.90 2.42 17.21
CA TRP A 28 -12.27 2.50 15.79
C TRP A 28 -11.73 1.33 14.96
N PHE A 29 -10.50 0.89 15.22
CA PHE A 29 -9.85 -0.18 14.47
C PHE A 29 -10.62 -1.51 14.62
N LEU A 30 -11.14 -1.79 15.81
CA LEU A 30 -11.96 -2.99 16.08
C LEU A 30 -13.20 -3.08 15.17
N GLU A 31 -13.76 -1.95 14.77
CA GLU A 31 -14.92 -1.89 13.87
C GLU A 31 -14.49 -1.88 12.39
N ALA A 32 -13.46 -1.08 12.06
CA ALA A 32 -13.08 -0.82 10.68
C ALA A 32 -12.31 -1.96 10.02
N ALA A 33 -11.40 -2.61 10.76
CA ALA A 33 -10.49 -3.61 10.21
C ALA A 33 -11.21 -4.88 9.69
N PRO A 34 -12.17 -5.49 10.44
CA PRO A 34 -12.86 -6.70 9.97
C PRO A 34 -13.70 -6.47 8.72
N GLU A 35 -14.30 -5.29 8.57
CA GLU A 35 -15.09 -4.95 7.39
C GLU A 35 -14.19 -4.71 6.17
N ALA A 36 -13.08 -3.98 6.33
CA ALA A 36 -12.13 -3.75 5.25
C ALA A 36 -11.53 -5.07 4.74
N TYR A 37 -11.11 -5.96 5.64
CA TYR A 37 -10.58 -7.28 5.30
C TYR A 37 -11.63 -8.13 4.57
N ARG A 38 -12.88 -8.18 5.06
CA ARG A 38 -13.95 -8.96 4.41
C ARG A 38 -14.24 -8.48 2.99
N ARG A 39 -14.25 -7.17 2.75
CA ARG A 39 -14.49 -6.59 1.42
C ARG A 39 -13.35 -6.91 0.44
N SER A 40 -12.10 -6.88 0.90
CA SER A 40 -10.94 -7.16 0.06
C SER A 40 -10.79 -8.65 -0.28
N ARG A 41 -11.25 -9.54 0.60
CA ARG A 41 -11.03 -10.99 0.47
C ARG A 41 -11.49 -11.58 -0.85
N SER A 42 -12.70 -11.25 -1.32
CA SER A 42 -13.23 -11.82 -2.57
C SER A 42 -12.38 -11.43 -3.78
N ALA A 43 -12.06 -10.14 -3.94
CA ALA A 43 -11.23 -9.68 -5.05
C ALA A 43 -9.81 -10.28 -5.00
N VAL A 44 -9.27 -10.49 -3.80
CA VAL A 44 -7.94 -11.08 -3.62
C VAL A 44 -7.92 -12.56 -4.01
N ILE A 45 -9.00 -13.31 -3.77
CA ILE A 45 -9.09 -14.71 -4.22
C ILE A 45 -8.97 -14.77 -5.74
N ASP A 46 -9.72 -13.92 -6.45
CA ASP A 46 -9.67 -13.84 -7.91
C ASP A 46 -8.27 -13.45 -8.42
N GLU A 47 -7.58 -12.52 -7.73
CA GLU A 47 -6.20 -12.13 -8.06
C GLU A 47 -5.19 -13.27 -7.93
N VAL A 48 -5.39 -14.16 -6.95
CA VAL A 48 -4.50 -15.31 -6.70
C VAL A 48 -4.75 -16.41 -7.71
N GLU A 49 -6.01 -16.73 -7.98
CA GLU A 49 -6.39 -17.72 -9.01
C GLU A 49 -5.85 -17.28 -10.37
N HIS A 50 -6.07 -16.02 -10.75
CA HIS A 50 -5.55 -15.45 -11.99
C HIS A 50 -4.03 -15.53 -12.10
N LEU A 51 -3.30 -15.22 -11.03
CA LEU A 51 -1.83 -15.36 -11.01
C LEU A 51 -1.43 -16.82 -11.27
N PHE A 52 -2.06 -17.77 -10.58
CA PHE A 52 -1.70 -19.18 -10.67
C PHE A 52 -1.98 -19.70 -12.07
N GLU A 53 -3.13 -19.39 -12.67
CA GLU A 53 -3.43 -19.80 -14.04
C GLU A 53 -2.45 -19.19 -15.06
N ALA A 54 -2.19 -17.89 -14.97
CA ALA A 54 -1.29 -17.18 -15.89
C ALA A 54 0.15 -17.71 -15.87
N THR A 55 0.59 -18.22 -14.72
CA THR A 55 1.97 -18.68 -14.50
C THR A 55 2.12 -20.20 -14.48
N ASN A 56 1.06 -20.93 -14.85
CA ASN A 56 1.00 -22.38 -14.70
C ASN A 56 1.43 -22.83 -13.28
N TYR A 57 0.77 -22.24 -12.28
CA TYR A 57 1.03 -22.42 -10.86
C TYR A 57 2.49 -22.13 -10.51
N MET A 58 3.03 -20.98 -10.94
CA MET A 58 4.43 -20.59 -10.75
C MET A 58 5.49 -21.46 -11.46
N ASN A 59 5.12 -22.49 -12.22
CA ASN A 59 6.09 -23.28 -13.01
C ASN A 59 6.68 -22.49 -14.20
N ARG A 60 6.01 -21.42 -14.62
CA ARG A 60 6.45 -20.55 -15.69
C ARG A 60 6.16 -19.10 -15.33
N LEU A 61 7.22 -18.31 -15.17
CA LEU A 61 7.12 -16.87 -15.00
C LEU A 61 8.09 -16.17 -15.95
N THR A 62 7.55 -15.56 -16.99
CA THR A 62 8.30 -14.84 -18.03
C THR A 62 7.89 -13.37 -18.07
N PRO A 63 8.72 -12.49 -18.67
CA PRO A 63 8.32 -11.11 -18.90
C PRO A 63 7.00 -10.99 -19.68
N GLN A 64 6.71 -11.93 -20.58
CA GLN A 64 5.48 -11.90 -21.37
C GLN A 64 4.24 -12.12 -20.48
N ASP A 65 4.31 -13.03 -19.52
CA ASP A 65 3.21 -13.30 -18.58
C ASP A 65 2.83 -12.02 -17.80
N ILE A 66 3.83 -11.22 -17.40
CA ILE A 66 3.64 -9.93 -16.71
C ILE A 66 3.15 -8.83 -17.68
N ILE A 67 3.62 -8.80 -18.93
CA ILE A 67 3.15 -7.82 -19.92
C ILE A 67 1.66 -8.01 -20.22
N GLU A 68 1.22 -9.26 -20.35
CA GLU A 68 -0.17 -9.62 -20.61
C GLU A 68 -1.05 -9.45 -19.37
N ASN A 69 -0.47 -9.63 -18.19
CA ASN A 69 -1.20 -9.59 -16.91
C ASN A 69 -0.49 -8.67 -15.89
N PRO A 70 -0.32 -7.37 -16.16
CA PRO A 70 0.52 -6.47 -15.36
C PRO A 70 0.16 -6.42 -13.87
N GLN A 71 -1.12 -6.55 -13.53
CA GLN A 71 -1.63 -6.53 -12.16
C GLN A 71 -1.10 -7.67 -11.29
N ILE A 72 -0.66 -8.79 -11.88
CA ILE A 72 -0.16 -9.95 -11.12
C ILE A 72 1.06 -9.62 -10.29
N ILE A 73 1.79 -8.54 -10.61
CA ILE A 73 2.95 -8.10 -9.84
C ILE A 73 2.61 -7.85 -8.37
N GLY A 74 1.40 -7.38 -8.08
CA GLY A 74 0.93 -7.15 -6.70
C GLY A 74 0.83 -8.45 -5.91
N THR A 75 0.42 -9.53 -6.56
CA THR A 75 0.26 -10.87 -5.98
C THR A 75 1.58 -11.65 -5.98
N LEU A 76 2.41 -11.51 -7.02
CA LEU A 76 3.76 -12.09 -7.09
C LEU A 76 4.61 -11.69 -5.88
N ARG A 77 4.48 -10.46 -5.41
CA ARG A 77 5.18 -10.01 -4.19
C ARG A 77 4.84 -10.84 -2.94
N MET A 78 3.67 -11.48 -2.91
CA MET A 78 3.18 -12.25 -1.77
C MET A 78 3.58 -13.73 -1.85
N VAL A 79 4.14 -14.18 -2.97
CA VAL A 79 4.66 -15.55 -3.14
C VAL A 79 6.04 -15.74 -2.51
N THR A 80 6.69 -14.66 -2.05
CA THR A 80 8.02 -14.69 -1.47
C THR A 80 8.01 -14.94 0.04
N ALA A 81 9.12 -15.44 0.59
CA ALA A 81 9.34 -15.63 2.02
C ALA A 81 10.52 -14.77 2.54
N PRO A 82 10.27 -13.68 3.29
CA PRO A 82 8.96 -13.09 3.60
C PRO A 82 8.33 -12.37 2.39
N PRO A 83 7.02 -12.01 2.43
CA PRO A 83 6.39 -11.20 1.40
C PRO A 83 7.14 -9.88 1.16
N ILE A 84 7.48 -9.59 -0.09
CA ILE A 84 8.34 -8.46 -0.42
C ILE A 84 7.54 -7.15 -0.57
N ALA A 85 7.99 -6.11 0.12
CA ALA A 85 7.44 -4.76 -0.01
C ALA A 85 7.75 -4.17 -1.40
N ARG A 86 6.85 -3.33 -1.94
CA ARG A 86 7.01 -2.72 -3.28
C ARG A 86 8.35 -1.99 -3.42
N ASP A 87 8.66 -1.12 -2.46
CA ASP A 87 9.90 -0.33 -2.47
C ASP A 87 11.14 -1.22 -2.31
N ARG A 88 11.02 -2.36 -1.62
CA ARG A 88 12.11 -3.34 -1.51
C ARG A 88 12.35 -4.07 -2.83
N LEU A 89 11.29 -4.50 -3.52
CA LEU A 89 11.39 -5.11 -4.85
C LEU A 89 12.03 -4.13 -5.84
N VAL A 90 11.56 -2.87 -5.86
CA VAL A 90 12.12 -1.79 -6.68
C VAL A 90 13.62 -1.63 -6.44
N GLY A 91 14.05 -1.59 -5.17
CA GLY A 91 15.45 -1.42 -4.82
C GLY A 91 16.33 -2.64 -5.12
N LEU A 92 15.84 -3.87 -4.91
CA LEU A 92 16.60 -5.09 -5.16
C LEU A 92 16.72 -5.42 -6.65
N ALA A 93 15.65 -5.20 -7.42
CA ALA A 93 15.66 -5.43 -8.87
C ALA A 93 16.36 -4.30 -9.65
N ASP A 94 16.70 -3.20 -8.98
CA ASP A 94 17.26 -1.98 -9.59
C ASP A 94 16.42 -1.48 -10.77
N VAL A 95 15.11 -1.32 -10.53
CA VAL A 95 14.13 -0.88 -11.55
C VAL A 95 13.46 0.43 -11.16
N PRO A 96 12.90 1.20 -12.11
CA PRO A 96 12.18 2.42 -11.77
C PRO A 96 10.94 2.14 -10.91
N LYS A 97 10.74 2.90 -9.83
CA LYS A 97 9.52 2.83 -9.00
C LYS A 97 8.22 3.01 -9.81
N SER A 98 8.27 3.87 -10.83
CA SER A 98 7.14 4.11 -11.73
C SER A 98 6.71 2.87 -12.49
N LEU A 99 7.64 1.99 -12.87
CA LEU A 99 7.34 0.72 -13.55
C LEU A 99 6.42 -0.15 -12.69
N VAL A 100 6.86 -0.48 -11.47
CA VAL A 100 6.12 -1.36 -10.56
C VAL A 100 4.77 -0.74 -10.19
N ASN A 101 4.72 0.58 -9.95
CA ASN A 101 3.47 1.28 -9.70
C ASN A 101 2.48 1.17 -10.88
N THR A 102 2.95 1.33 -12.13
CA THR A 102 2.06 1.21 -13.30
C THR A 102 1.58 -0.22 -13.52
N LEU A 103 2.44 -1.21 -13.30
CA LEU A 103 2.08 -2.62 -13.41
C LEU A 103 1.00 -3.00 -12.39
N GLU A 104 1.14 -2.58 -11.12
CA GLU A 104 0.10 -2.78 -10.10
C GLU A 104 -1.23 -2.09 -10.41
N GLN A 105 -1.24 -1.08 -11.30
CA GLN A 105 -2.46 -0.45 -11.82
C GLN A 105 -3.05 -1.21 -13.03
N GLY A 106 -2.49 -2.36 -13.40
CA GLY A 106 -2.97 -3.18 -14.51
C GLY A 106 -2.53 -2.68 -15.88
N ARG A 107 -1.41 -1.95 -15.99
CA ARG A 107 -0.90 -1.51 -17.31
C ARG A 107 0.63 -1.44 -17.40
N PRO A 108 1.21 -1.78 -18.56
CA PRO A 108 2.63 -1.51 -18.81
C PRO A 108 2.91 -0.01 -18.98
N PRO A 109 4.15 0.45 -18.74
CA PRO A 109 4.52 1.85 -18.91
C PRO A 109 4.56 2.27 -20.39
N ALA A 110 3.77 3.28 -20.75
CA ALA A 110 3.61 3.73 -22.13
C ALA A 110 4.87 4.38 -22.78
N ARG A 111 5.83 4.84 -21.98
CA ARG A 111 7.01 5.59 -22.45
C ARG A 111 8.31 4.78 -22.41
N MET A 112 8.27 3.54 -21.94
CA MET A 112 9.44 2.66 -21.83
C MET A 112 9.58 1.86 -23.13
N SER A 113 10.80 1.69 -23.63
CA SER A 113 11.03 0.80 -24.78
C SER A 113 10.77 -0.65 -24.40
N ASP A 114 10.32 -1.47 -25.37
CA ASP A 114 10.07 -2.90 -25.13
C ASP A 114 11.30 -3.64 -24.59
N VAL A 115 12.49 -3.31 -25.11
CA VAL A 115 13.77 -3.87 -24.64
C VAL A 115 14.02 -3.53 -23.17
N ALA A 116 13.89 -2.27 -22.78
CA ALA A 116 14.10 -1.84 -21.40
C ALA A 116 13.03 -2.41 -20.44
N LEU A 117 11.79 -2.53 -20.91
CA LEU A 117 10.70 -3.15 -20.16
C LEU A 117 11.02 -4.62 -19.89
N ARG A 118 11.35 -5.41 -20.93
CA ARG A 118 11.68 -6.83 -20.78
C ARG A 118 12.90 -7.07 -19.90
N GLN A 119 13.90 -6.20 -19.97
CA GLN A 119 15.06 -6.25 -19.08
C GLN A 119 14.64 -6.03 -17.62
N SER A 120 13.86 -4.96 -17.36
CA SER A 120 13.38 -4.64 -16.01
C SER A 120 12.50 -5.76 -15.44
N LEU A 121 11.63 -6.35 -16.27
CA LEU A 121 10.80 -7.48 -15.88
C LEU A 121 11.63 -8.72 -15.58
N THR A 122 12.67 -8.99 -16.35
CA THR A 122 13.62 -10.08 -16.06
C THR A 122 14.30 -9.88 -14.70
N GLN A 123 14.72 -8.65 -14.37
CA GLN A 123 15.32 -8.35 -13.06
C GLN A 123 14.32 -8.56 -11.91
N ILE A 124 13.07 -8.11 -12.10
CA ILE A 124 11.98 -8.34 -11.13
C ILE A 124 11.76 -9.84 -10.92
N ILE A 125 11.64 -10.61 -12.01
CA ILE A 125 11.41 -12.05 -11.95
C ILE A 125 12.56 -12.74 -11.22
N ALA A 126 13.80 -12.36 -11.50
CA ALA A 126 14.96 -12.92 -10.81
C ALA A 126 14.86 -12.74 -9.29
N ILE A 127 14.48 -11.55 -8.80
CA ILE A 127 14.30 -11.30 -7.36
C ILE A 127 13.11 -12.09 -6.79
N ILE A 128 11.99 -12.18 -7.51
CA ILE A 128 10.83 -12.95 -7.06
C ILE A 128 11.17 -14.44 -6.93
N MET A 129 11.88 -15.00 -7.90
CA MET A 129 12.25 -16.41 -7.89
C MET A 129 13.34 -16.72 -6.85
N GLU A 130 14.29 -15.80 -6.64
CA GLU A 130 15.32 -15.91 -5.60
C GLU A 130 14.71 -15.94 -4.19
N LEU A 131 13.62 -15.20 -3.98
CA LEU A 131 12.94 -15.09 -2.68
C LEU A 131 11.68 -15.95 -2.60
N LEU A 132 11.44 -16.83 -3.57
CA LEU A 132 10.24 -17.66 -3.62
C LEU A 132 10.13 -18.48 -2.33
N ASP A 133 8.91 -18.59 -1.81
CA ASP A 133 8.60 -19.46 -0.68
C ASP A 133 8.65 -20.93 -1.13
N ASP A 134 9.83 -21.53 -1.11
CA ASP A 134 10.09 -22.91 -1.52
C ASP A 134 9.25 -23.93 -0.75
N THR A 135 8.91 -23.65 0.51
CA THR A 135 8.00 -24.48 1.30
C THR A 135 6.56 -24.44 0.80
N LEU A 136 6.13 -23.30 0.24
CA LEU A 136 4.79 -23.13 -0.31
C LEU A 136 4.69 -23.56 -1.77
N PHE A 137 5.79 -23.46 -2.52
CA PHE A 137 5.89 -23.71 -3.96
C PHE A 137 6.86 -24.85 -4.27
N GLU A 138 6.89 -25.90 -3.44
CA GLU A 138 7.86 -27.01 -3.53
C GLU A 138 7.93 -27.67 -4.91
N TRP A 139 6.83 -27.63 -5.66
CA TRP A 139 6.74 -28.22 -6.99
C TRP A 139 7.52 -27.47 -8.08
N VAL A 140 7.86 -26.19 -7.85
CA VAL A 140 8.62 -25.36 -8.79
C VAL A 140 10.05 -25.87 -8.90
N GLU A 141 10.67 -26.24 -7.77
CA GLU A 141 12.02 -26.81 -7.75
C GLU A 141 12.03 -28.22 -8.33
N THR A 142 11.06 -29.06 -7.94
CA THR A 142 10.98 -30.45 -8.42
C THR A 142 10.50 -30.56 -9.87
N LYS A 143 9.98 -29.46 -10.45
CA LYS A 143 9.39 -29.39 -11.79
C LYS A 143 8.28 -30.41 -12.01
N THR A 144 7.49 -30.65 -10.97
CA THR A 144 6.34 -31.56 -11.02
C THR A 144 5.03 -30.77 -11.01
N PRO A 145 3.93 -31.30 -11.57
CA PRO A 145 2.63 -30.69 -11.38
C PRO A 145 2.23 -30.67 -9.89
N PRO A 146 1.71 -29.56 -9.35
CA PRO A 146 1.20 -29.53 -7.98
C PRO A 146 -0.07 -30.37 -7.85
N SER A 147 -0.24 -30.97 -6.67
CA SER A 147 -1.51 -31.56 -6.25
C SER A 147 -2.53 -30.48 -5.86
N HIS A 148 -3.81 -30.83 -5.88
CA HIS A 148 -4.89 -29.94 -5.45
C HIS A 148 -4.66 -29.36 -4.05
N LYS A 149 -4.18 -30.17 -3.10
CA LYS A 149 -3.94 -29.72 -1.71
C LYS A 149 -2.82 -28.70 -1.62
N GLN A 150 -1.76 -28.85 -2.42
CA GLN A 150 -0.65 -27.89 -2.48
C GLN A 150 -1.14 -26.56 -3.06
N VAL A 151 -1.91 -26.60 -4.16
CA VAL A 151 -2.52 -25.41 -4.75
C VAL A 151 -3.45 -24.71 -3.75
N GLU A 152 -4.33 -25.46 -3.10
CA GLU A 152 -5.27 -24.91 -2.11
C GLU A 152 -4.53 -24.22 -0.95
N LEU A 153 -3.49 -24.86 -0.39
CA LEU A 153 -2.67 -24.29 0.66
C LEU A 153 -1.97 -23.01 0.20
N ALA A 154 -1.33 -23.03 -0.98
CA ALA A 154 -0.67 -21.88 -1.55
C ALA A 154 -1.65 -20.73 -1.80
N SER A 155 -2.83 -21.01 -2.35
CA SER A 155 -3.86 -20.02 -2.59
C SER A 155 -4.34 -19.35 -1.30
N VAL A 156 -4.57 -20.14 -0.24
CA VAL A 156 -5.00 -19.61 1.06
C VAL A 156 -3.92 -18.70 1.68
N VAL A 157 -2.66 -19.14 1.66
CA VAL A 157 -1.55 -18.39 2.26
C VAL A 157 -1.24 -17.12 1.48
N VAL A 158 -1.12 -17.20 0.15
CA VAL A 158 -0.89 -16.03 -0.70
C VAL A 158 -2.08 -15.07 -0.62
N GLY A 159 -3.31 -15.60 -0.59
CA GLY A 159 -4.53 -14.84 -0.43
C GLY A 159 -4.57 -14.06 0.89
N ASP A 160 -4.21 -14.67 2.02
CA ASP A 160 -4.13 -13.97 3.30
C ASP A 160 -3.08 -12.85 3.29
N ARG A 161 -1.87 -13.14 2.79
CA ARG A 161 -0.78 -12.16 2.63
C ARG A 161 -1.22 -10.98 1.76
N ARG A 162 -1.86 -11.26 0.63
CA ARG A 162 -2.35 -10.25 -0.31
C ARG A 162 -3.49 -9.43 0.28
N CYS A 163 -4.39 -10.06 1.03
CA CYS A 163 -5.48 -9.38 1.72
C CYS A 163 -4.94 -8.37 2.73
N GLY A 164 -3.94 -8.75 3.54
CA GLY A 164 -3.24 -7.83 4.43
C GLY A 164 -2.61 -6.65 3.67
N ALA A 165 -1.86 -6.93 2.61
CA ALA A 165 -1.19 -5.91 1.81
C ALA A 165 -2.15 -4.89 1.15
N VAL A 166 -3.37 -5.30 0.80
CA VAL A 166 -4.41 -4.42 0.24
C VAL A 166 -5.19 -3.70 1.34
N THR A 167 -5.47 -4.38 2.45
CA THR A 167 -6.31 -3.86 3.53
C THR A 167 -5.58 -2.83 4.39
N ASP A 168 -4.29 -3.01 4.66
CA ASP A 168 -3.53 -2.11 5.53
C ASP A 168 -3.53 -0.65 5.04
N PRO A 169 -3.28 -0.35 3.74
CA PRO A 169 -3.40 1.00 3.23
C PRO A 169 -4.84 1.55 3.29
N ILE A 170 -5.86 0.71 3.09
CA ILE A 170 -7.27 1.13 3.16
C ILE A 170 -7.60 1.61 4.58
N ILE A 171 -7.25 0.82 5.59
CA ILE A 171 -7.44 1.17 6.99
C ILE A 171 -6.66 2.45 7.31
N ARG A 172 -5.37 2.52 6.94
CA ARG A 172 -4.56 3.72 7.19
C ARG A 172 -5.16 4.97 6.57
N ASN A 173 -5.56 4.92 5.30
CA ASN A 173 -6.12 6.07 4.60
C ASN A 173 -7.48 6.50 5.18
N ALA A 174 -8.32 5.54 5.58
CA ALA A 174 -9.59 5.82 6.27
C ALA A 174 -9.35 6.50 7.63
N GLN A 175 -8.32 6.05 8.34
CA GLN A 175 -7.90 6.64 9.61
C GLN A 175 -7.38 8.08 9.43
N GLU A 176 -6.51 8.30 8.45
CA GLU A 176 -5.98 9.63 8.12
C GLU A 176 -7.12 10.60 7.77
N ALA A 177 -8.09 10.15 6.95
CA ALA A 177 -9.27 10.93 6.60
C ALA A 177 -10.12 11.30 7.83
N ARG A 178 -10.32 10.35 8.76
CA ARG A 178 -11.03 10.59 10.03
C ARG A 178 -10.29 11.63 10.88
N GLN A 179 -8.98 11.50 11.04
CA GLN A 179 -8.18 12.47 11.80
C GLN A 179 -8.27 13.87 11.19
N MET A 180 -8.17 13.98 9.86
CA MET A 180 -8.32 15.25 9.16
C MET A 180 -9.70 15.87 9.38
N ALA A 181 -10.77 15.07 9.37
CA ALA A 181 -12.13 15.55 9.61
C ALA A 181 -12.29 16.15 11.01
N VAL A 182 -11.80 15.46 12.04
CA VAL A 182 -11.82 15.95 13.44
C VAL A 182 -11.06 17.27 13.56
N MET A 183 -9.86 17.36 12.97
CA MET A 183 -9.08 18.59 13.01
C MET A 183 -9.75 19.73 12.26
N ARG A 184 -10.33 19.46 11.08
CA ARG A 184 -11.09 20.44 10.30
C ARG A 184 -12.26 21.00 11.10
N GLU A 185 -13.06 20.14 11.73
CA GLU A 185 -14.18 20.57 12.57
C GLU A 185 -13.71 21.44 13.74
N TRP A 186 -12.69 20.98 14.47
CA TRP A 186 -12.15 21.70 15.62
C TRP A 186 -11.63 23.10 15.28
N LEU A 187 -10.94 23.22 14.13
CA LEU A 187 -10.40 24.48 13.61
C LEU A 187 -11.52 25.40 13.11
N THR A 188 -12.47 24.87 12.35
CA THR A 188 -13.57 25.64 11.77
C THR A 188 -14.46 26.24 12.85
N ALA A 189 -14.77 25.48 13.91
CA ALA A 189 -15.49 25.98 15.09
C ALA A 189 -14.79 27.15 15.80
N ARG A 190 -13.50 27.37 15.55
CA ARG A 190 -12.67 28.46 16.12
C ARG A 190 -12.41 29.60 15.14
N GLY A 191 -13.15 29.62 14.04
CA GLY A 191 -13.08 30.66 13.00
C GLY A 191 -11.88 30.52 12.08
N TYR A 192 -11.23 29.35 12.05
CA TYR A 192 -10.23 29.07 11.03
C TYR A 192 -10.91 28.68 9.71
N ARG A 193 -10.35 29.09 8.58
CA ARG A 193 -10.79 28.66 7.25
C ARG A 193 -9.77 27.71 6.62
N GLU A 194 -10.29 26.64 6.01
CA GLU A 194 -9.48 25.73 5.19
C GLU A 194 -9.15 26.42 3.87
N GLU A 195 -7.86 26.45 3.52
CA GLU A 195 -7.40 26.92 2.22
C GLU A 195 -6.57 25.82 1.55
N ARG A 196 -6.83 25.57 0.26
CA ARG A 196 -6.00 24.70 -0.58
C ARG A 196 -4.92 25.53 -1.22
N PHE A 197 -3.67 25.17 -1.03
CA PHE A 197 -2.59 25.84 -1.73
C PHE A 197 -1.87 24.87 -2.67
N SER A 198 -1.28 25.42 -3.74
CA SER A 198 -0.42 24.63 -4.62
C SER A 198 0.84 24.21 -3.86
N SER A 199 1.27 22.96 -4.10
CA SER A 199 2.53 22.38 -3.59
C SER A 199 3.78 23.16 -4.02
N ASP A 200 3.66 23.99 -5.06
CA ASP A 200 4.79 24.71 -5.67
C ASP A 200 5.13 26.03 -4.97
N VAL A 201 4.31 26.49 -4.03
CA VAL A 201 4.54 27.77 -3.34
C VAL A 201 5.04 27.51 -1.92
N ALA A 202 6.26 27.93 -1.60
CA ALA A 202 6.83 27.78 -0.27
C ALA A 202 5.98 28.47 0.82
N LEU A 203 5.72 27.78 1.94
CA LEU A 203 4.94 28.31 3.07
C LEU A 203 5.49 29.65 3.63
N ARG A 204 6.79 29.92 3.43
CA ARG A 204 7.47 31.13 3.95
C ARG A 204 7.24 32.39 3.12
N SER A 205 6.94 32.29 1.83
CA SER A 205 6.70 33.46 0.96
C SER A 205 5.31 34.10 1.16
N ARG A 206 4.49 33.52 2.06
CA ARG A 206 3.06 33.83 2.21
C ARG A 206 2.72 34.71 3.43
N ARG A 207 3.71 35.37 4.05
CA ARG A 207 3.56 36.21 5.28
C ARG A 207 2.87 37.57 5.08
N SER A 208 2.53 37.98 3.86
CA SER A 208 1.99 39.32 3.56
C SER A 208 0.48 39.40 3.33
N LEU A 209 -0.29 38.38 3.71
CA LEU A 209 -1.75 38.40 3.57
C LEU A 209 -2.43 38.65 4.93
N PRO A 210 -3.59 39.33 4.96
CA PRO A 210 -4.22 39.81 6.19
C PRO A 210 -4.51 38.67 7.17
N THR A 211 -4.58 39.06 8.44
CA THR A 211 -4.71 38.32 9.72
C THR A 211 -5.89 37.35 9.80
N THR A 212 -6.07 36.50 8.81
CA THR A 212 -7.10 35.47 8.77
C THR A 212 -6.50 34.17 9.29
N ARG A 213 -7.12 33.59 10.30
CA ARG A 213 -6.81 32.25 10.81
C ARG A 213 -7.05 31.22 9.69
N ARG A 214 -5.98 30.67 9.12
CA ARG A 214 -6.03 29.69 8.01
C ARG A 214 -5.29 28.42 8.38
N PHE A 215 -5.68 27.30 7.77
CA PHE A 215 -4.96 26.03 7.86
C PHE A 215 -4.99 25.29 6.52
N GLU A 216 -3.97 24.46 6.28
CA GLU A 216 -3.80 23.64 5.09
C GLU A 216 -3.37 22.22 5.50
N TRP A 217 -3.82 21.22 4.73
CA TRP A 217 -3.30 19.86 4.77
C TRP A 217 -3.03 19.38 3.35
N THR A 218 -1.86 18.78 3.12
CA THR A 218 -1.55 18.08 1.87
C THR A 218 -1.84 16.60 2.03
N SER A 219 -2.95 16.12 1.48
CA SER A 219 -3.17 14.68 1.31
C SER A 219 -2.21 14.18 0.22
N ARG A 220 -1.17 13.44 0.61
CA ARG A 220 -0.40 12.65 -0.36
C ARG A 220 -1.27 11.48 -0.81
N THR A 221 -2.12 11.70 -1.81
CA THR A 221 -2.66 10.60 -2.61
C THR A 221 -1.46 9.94 -3.31
N ASN A 222 -1.07 8.78 -2.80
CA ASN A 222 -0.10 7.87 -3.43
C ASN A 222 -0.80 7.00 -4.47
#